data_AF-A0A2H0PAK1-F1
#
_entry.id   AF-A0A2H0PAK1-F1
#
_cell.length_a   1.000
_cell.length_b   1.000
_cell.length_c   1.000
_cell.angle_alpha   90.00
_cell.angle_beta   90.00
_cell.angle_gamma   90.00
#
_symmetry.space_group_name_H-M   'P 1'
#
loop_
_entity.id
_entity.type
_entity.pdbx_description
1 polymer ?
#
loop_
_entity_poly.entity_id
_entity_poly.type
_entity_poly.pdbx_seq_one_letter_code
_entity_poly.pdbx_strand_id
1 'polypeptide(L)'
;MSLLLKAVQIYAWGLFAVAWVQMGYVDWKEQKIRNLYLLRWLRFVAAAYAVVLAQSALGGLGIGTGFLIRGYYYELGRYLAFSGLAAYAFWGLRIWPAGDVKLFCLLALFYPLMKIPGSFHSGLRFLEVLINIFVPAAAFLFVTAIGYLWRTRFSHQNQFFQNLGVKRFVVFAFDKGAEAAGLLKTEMAASGRYYREHPGELALDAGAWLAMMSVMAMISYYLNSVITSNVVKTLVCFALFFAWSRFCLAIGKGRALALIFVLFAVLLIRNPHLDWRVLGTVFGHISIFSLCIFFGIQVAFKLVAGQTGFMFLPLLFILPGLIPWATLQRLLVSVLPDAGGLSRWTRIPAGALSELSTLSVWAALGTFFGLSLVFVRIWDAESYQSVSPEQVLPYMTLGPAMVALIQDDEEFCEEHFSTFYADGLTPDQATALKDWCAFQGLDQVPLAPTISFANWIFFGYILTVLINGHVLSVVY
;
A
#
# COMPACT_ATOMS: atom_id res chain seq x y z
N MET A 1 5.77 -20.62 -32.86
CA MET A 1 4.41 -20.56 -32.27
C MET A 1 3.40 -20.80 -33.39
N SER A 2 2.47 -21.75 -33.23
CA SER A 2 1.44 -22.02 -34.23
C SER A 2 0.52 -20.80 -34.42
N LEU A 3 -0.06 -20.65 -35.61
CA LEU A 3 -1.01 -19.57 -35.92
C LEU A 3 -2.19 -19.54 -34.94
N LEU A 4 -2.65 -20.73 -34.49
CA LEU A 4 -3.73 -20.85 -33.52
C LEU A 4 -3.38 -20.21 -32.16
N LEU A 5 -2.16 -20.43 -31.64
CA LEU A 5 -1.76 -19.83 -30.36
C LEU A 5 -1.67 -18.30 -30.44
N LYS A 6 -1.21 -17.76 -31.58
CA LYS A 6 -1.28 -16.31 -31.85
C LYS A 6 -2.72 -15.81 -31.87
N ALA A 7 -3.62 -16.56 -32.53
CA ALA A 7 -5.04 -16.21 -32.59
C ALA A 7 -5.68 -16.22 -31.19
N VAL A 8 -5.41 -17.23 -30.36
CA VAL A 8 -5.86 -17.28 -28.97
C VAL A 8 -5.35 -16.09 -28.18
N GLN A 9 -4.07 -15.71 -28.35
CA GLN A 9 -3.49 -14.56 -27.66
C GLN A 9 -4.19 -13.25 -28.05
N ILE A 10 -4.39 -13.01 -29.35
CA ILE A 10 -5.11 -11.82 -29.86
C ILE A 10 -6.55 -11.81 -29.35
N TYR A 11 -7.23 -12.97 -29.37
CA TYR A 11 -8.58 -13.11 -28.85
C TYR A 11 -8.64 -12.82 -27.34
N ALA A 12 -7.69 -13.32 -26.56
CA ALA A 12 -7.60 -13.05 -25.13
C ALA A 12 -7.43 -11.55 -24.83
N TRP A 13 -6.62 -10.84 -25.61
CA TRP A 13 -6.49 -9.38 -25.52
C TRP A 13 -7.79 -8.65 -25.86
N GLY A 14 -8.47 -9.05 -26.93
CA GLY A 14 -9.76 -8.48 -27.32
C GLY A 14 -10.81 -8.68 -26.23
N LEU A 15 -10.93 -9.91 -25.71
CA LEU A 15 -11.82 -10.22 -24.58
C LEU A 15 -11.48 -9.41 -23.34
N PHE A 16 -10.19 -9.29 -23.00
CA PHE A 16 -9.74 -8.51 -21.84
C PHE A 16 -10.12 -7.04 -21.97
N ALA A 17 -9.92 -6.42 -23.14
CA ALA A 17 -10.26 -5.02 -23.38
C ALA A 17 -11.78 -4.77 -23.28
N VAL A 18 -12.60 -5.65 -23.85
CA VAL A 18 -14.07 -5.54 -23.73
C VAL A 18 -14.53 -5.77 -22.29
N ALA A 19 -13.92 -6.73 -21.59
CA ALA A 19 -14.18 -6.98 -20.18
C ALA A 19 -13.84 -5.76 -19.32
N TRP A 20 -12.72 -5.08 -19.60
CA TRP A 20 -12.34 -3.85 -18.93
C TRP A 20 -13.36 -2.74 -19.14
N VAL A 21 -13.71 -2.43 -20.39
CA VAL A 21 -14.68 -1.36 -20.68
C VAL A 21 -16.02 -1.66 -20.01
N GLN A 22 -16.51 -2.90 -20.10
CA GLN A 22 -17.79 -3.27 -19.51
C GLN A 22 -17.77 -3.24 -17.98
N MET A 23 -16.85 -3.96 -17.34
CA MET A 23 -16.83 -4.09 -15.88
C MET A 23 -16.32 -2.81 -15.22
N GLY A 24 -15.35 -2.11 -15.81
CA GLY A 24 -14.87 -0.81 -15.33
C GLY A 24 -15.94 0.28 -15.41
N TYR A 25 -16.77 0.29 -16.46
CA TYR A 25 -17.90 1.22 -16.55
C TYR A 25 -19.01 0.90 -15.53
N VAL A 26 -19.36 -0.39 -15.39
CA VAL A 26 -20.36 -0.81 -14.40
C VAL A 26 -19.89 -0.53 -12.98
N ASP A 27 -18.62 -0.81 -12.67
CA ASP A 27 -18.04 -0.51 -11.35
C ASP A 27 -18.00 0.99 -11.08
N TRP A 28 -17.64 1.81 -12.08
CA TRP A 28 -17.69 3.27 -11.94
C TRP A 28 -19.11 3.79 -11.65
N LYS A 29 -20.12 3.27 -12.37
CA LYS A 29 -21.51 3.76 -12.28
C LYS A 29 -22.27 3.20 -11.08
N GLU A 30 -22.11 1.91 -10.80
CA GLU A 30 -22.89 1.18 -9.80
C GLU A 30 -22.09 0.90 -8.52
N GLN A 31 -20.78 1.22 -8.48
CA GLN A 31 -19.86 0.93 -7.37
C GLN A 31 -19.88 -0.57 -6.98
N LYS A 32 -20.22 -1.43 -7.95
CA LYS A 32 -20.43 -2.86 -7.71
C LYS A 32 -20.24 -3.69 -8.98
N ILE A 33 -19.37 -4.70 -8.88
CA ILE A 33 -19.22 -5.72 -9.91
C ILE A 33 -20.25 -6.83 -9.70
N ARG A 34 -21.23 -6.95 -10.60
CA ARG A 34 -22.23 -8.03 -10.54
C ARG A 34 -21.60 -9.38 -10.89
N ASN A 35 -21.88 -10.41 -10.09
CA ASN A 35 -21.43 -11.80 -10.32
C ASN A 35 -21.80 -12.32 -11.73
N LEU A 36 -22.90 -11.85 -12.31
CA LEU A 36 -23.32 -12.22 -13.66
C LEU A 36 -22.26 -11.88 -14.73
N TYR A 37 -21.61 -10.71 -14.62
CA TYR A 37 -20.55 -10.32 -15.55
C TYR A 37 -19.32 -11.22 -15.38
N LEU A 38 -18.91 -11.47 -14.14
CA LEU A 38 -17.78 -12.34 -13.82
C LEU A 38 -17.98 -13.75 -14.39
N LEU A 39 -19.18 -14.32 -14.22
CA LEU A 39 -19.51 -15.65 -14.76
C LEU A 39 -19.51 -15.68 -16.30
N ARG A 40 -19.98 -14.62 -16.96
CA ARG A 40 -19.93 -14.52 -18.43
C ARG A 40 -18.48 -14.53 -18.91
N TRP A 41 -17.61 -13.71 -18.32
CA TRP A 41 -16.20 -13.63 -18.71
C TRP A 41 -15.44 -14.91 -18.38
N LEU A 42 -15.75 -15.57 -17.26
CA LEU A 42 -15.17 -16.86 -16.91
C LEU A 42 -15.45 -17.93 -17.98
N ARG A 43 -16.65 -17.95 -18.58
CA ARG A 43 -16.98 -18.88 -19.68
C ARG A 43 -16.11 -18.65 -20.92
N PHE A 44 -15.86 -17.39 -21.29
CA PHE A 44 -14.99 -17.06 -22.42
C PHE A 44 -13.54 -17.47 -22.15
N VAL A 45 -13.04 -17.24 -20.94
CA VAL A 45 -11.70 -17.67 -20.51
C VAL A 45 -11.59 -19.18 -20.51
N ALA A 46 -12.59 -19.90 -20.00
CA ALA A 46 -12.63 -21.36 -20.01
C ALA A 46 -12.60 -21.92 -21.44
N ALA A 47 -13.35 -21.31 -22.37
CA ALA A 47 -13.31 -21.68 -23.78
C ALA A 47 -11.92 -21.47 -24.41
N ALA A 48 -11.26 -20.35 -24.12
CA ALA A 48 -9.89 -20.10 -24.59
C ALA A 48 -8.90 -21.14 -24.04
N TYR A 49 -8.99 -21.51 -22.76
CA TYR A 49 -8.17 -22.58 -22.20
C TYR A 49 -8.48 -23.96 -22.80
N ALA A 50 -9.73 -24.26 -23.12
CA ALA A 50 -10.10 -25.50 -23.79
C ALA A 50 -9.42 -25.61 -25.17
N VAL A 51 -9.35 -24.52 -25.93
CA VAL A 51 -8.62 -24.47 -27.21
C VAL A 51 -7.11 -24.69 -27.00
N VAL A 52 -6.52 -24.06 -25.98
CA VAL A 52 -5.09 -24.24 -25.65
C VAL A 52 -4.79 -25.68 -25.23
N LEU A 53 -5.67 -26.30 -24.44
CA LEU A 53 -5.53 -27.71 -24.03
C LEU A 53 -5.67 -28.66 -25.21
N ALA A 54 -6.66 -28.45 -26.08
CA ALA A 54 -6.85 -29.25 -27.29
C ALA A 54 -5.63 -29.16 -28.21
N GLN A 55 -5.10 -27.95 -28.43
CA GLN A 55 -3.87 -27.74 -29.21
C GLN A 55 -2.66 -28.48 -28.63
N SER A 56 -2.48 -28.45 -27.30
CA SER A 56 -1.39 -29.19 -26.64
C SER A 56 -1.58 -30.70 -26.69
N ALA A 57 -2.82 -31.20 -26.59
CA ALA A 57 -3.13 -32.61 -26.74
C ALA A 57 -2.82 -33.11 -28.17
N LEU A 58 -3.24 -32.36 -29.19
CA LEU A 58 -2.94 -32.67 -30.60
C LEU A 58 -1.44 -32.69 -30.88
N GLY A 59 -0.69 -31.69 -30.39
CA GLY A 59 0.77 -31.70 -30.56
C GLY A 59 1.46 -32.83 -29.77
N GLY A 60 0.92 -33.23 -28.61
CA GLY A 60 1.38 -34.42 -27.87
C GLY A 60 1.16 -35.74 -28.62
N LEU A 61 0.14 -35.80 -29.50
CA LEU A 61 -0.10 -36.92 -30.41
C LEU A 61 0.71 -36.85 -31.72
N GLY A 62 1.57 -35.84 -31.89
CA GLY A 62 2.31 -35.60 -33.13
C GLY A 62 1.48 -34.93 -34.25
N ILE A 63 0.22 -34.58 -33.97
CA ILE A 63 -0.69 -33.90 -34.90
C ILE A 63 -0.47 -32.37 -34.77
N GLY A 64 0.73 -31.92 -35.10
CA GLY A 64 1.09 -30.50 -35.14
C GLY A 64 2.38 -30.14 -34.40
N THR A 65 3.02 -29.06 -34.84
CA THR A 65 4.33 -28.62 -34.32
C THR A 65 4.24 -27.66 -33.13
N GLY A 66 3.03 -27.27 -32.72
CA GLY A 66 2.82 -26.33 -31.62
C GLY A 66 2.08 -26.97 -30.46
N PHE A 67 2.78 -27.31 -29.39
CA PHE A 67 2.21 -27.67 -28.09
C PHE A 67 2.91 -26.88 -26.97
N LEU A 68 2.19 -26.65 -25.88
CA LEU A 68 2.79 -26.06 -24.69
C LEU A 68 3.44 -27.16 -23.84
N ILE A 69 4.66 -26.89 -23.39
CA ILE A 69 5.45 -27.83 -22.58
C ILE A 69 4.76 -27.99 -21.21
N ARG A 70 4.85 -29.17 -20.59
CA ARG A 70 4.36 -29.44 -19.22
C ARG A 70 4.74 -28.35 -18.20
N GLY A 71 5.91 -27.74 -18.36
CA GLY A 71 6.37 -26.61 -17.54
C GLY A 71 5.44 -25.39 -17.59
N TYR A 72 4.81 -25.08 -18.73
CA TYR A 72 3.85 -23.99 -18.83
C TYR A 72 2.64 -24.22 -17.91
N TYR A 73 2.06 -25.43 -17.94
CA TYR A 73 0.90 -25.75 -17.11
C TYR A 73 1.23 -25.78 -15.62
N TYR A 74 2.44 -26.22 -15.27
CA TYR A 74 2.93 -26.18 -13.90
C TYR A 74 3.06 -24.73 -13.38
N GLU A 75 3.71 -23.84 -14.15
CA GLU A 75 3.84 -22.43 -13.78
C GLU A 75 2.50 -21.68 -13.79
N LEU A 76 1.59 -22.04 -14.71
CA LEU A 76 0.20 -21.57 -14.70
C LEU A 76 -0.49 -21.94 -13.38
N GLY A 77 -0.43 -23.22 -12.99
CA GLY A 77 -1.03 -23.70 -11.74
C GLY A 77 -0.46 -22.98 -10.51
N ARG A 78 0.87 -22.81 -10.44
CA ARG A 78 1.53 -22.05 -9.37
C ARG A 78 1.05 -20.61 -9.31
N TYR A 79 1.02 -19.92 -10.44
CA TYR A 79 0.57 -18.53 -10.48
C TYR A 79 -0.89 -18.38 -10.07
N LEU A 80 -1.79 -19.24 -10.56
CA LEU A 80 -3.20 -19.19 -10.16
C LEU A 80 -3.38 -19.49 -8.68
N ALA A 81 -2.63 -20.45 -8.12
CA ALA A 81 -2.65 -20.75 -6.70
C ALA A 81 -2.19 -19.54 -5.86
N PHE A 82 -1.07 -18.92 -6.20
CA PHE A 82 -0.58 -17.74 -5.48
C PHE A 82 -1.48 -16.51 -5.66
N SER A 83 -2.02 -16.27 -6.85
CA SER A 83 -3.00 -15.21 -7.09
C SER A 83 -4.28 -15.46 -6.27
N GLY A 84 -4.80 -16.68 -6.23
CA GLY A 84 -5.96 -17.03 -5.41
C GLY A 84 -5.71 -16.85 -3.91
N LEU A 85 -4.54 -17.28 -3.42
CA LEU A 85 -4.13 -17.06 -2.02
C LEU A 85 -3.98 -15.58 -1.69
N ALA A 86 -3.37 -14.79 -2.58
CA ALA A 86 -3.28 -13.35 -2.40
C ALA A 86 -4.67 -12.71 -2.38
N ALA A 87 -5.55 -13.04 -3.33
CA ALA A 87 -6.91 -12.52 -3.36
C ALA A 87 -7.68 -12.84 -2.07
N TYR A 88 -7.57 -14.08 -1.59
CA TYR A 88 -8.18 -14.51 -0.33
C TYR A 88 -7.60 -13.76 0.88
N ALA A 89 -6.28 -13.56 0.93
CA ALA A 89 -5.64 -12.80 2.00
C ALA A 89 -6.10 -11.34 2.01
N PHE A 90 -6.19 -10.69 0.84
CA PHE A 90 -6.67 -9.31 0.73
C PHE A 90 -8.14 -9.17 1.13
N TRP A 91 -8.97 -10.17 0.83
CA TRP A 91 -10.35 -10.25 1.31
C TRP A 91 -10.42 -10.42 2.83
N GLY A 92 -9.70 -11.41 3.36
CA GLY A 92 -9.69 -11.73 4.80
C GLY A 92 -9.15 -10.58 5.67
N LEU A 93 -8.19 -9.83 5.13
CA LEU A 93 -7.65 -8.61 5.76
C LEU A 93 -8.52 -7.36 5.54
N ARG A 94 -9.67 -7.50 4.87
CA ARG A 94 -10.58 -6.40 4.50
C ARG A 94 -9.89 -5.26 3.73
N ILE A 95 -8.89 -5.61 2.91
CA ILE A 95 -8.20 -4.67 2.02
C ILE A 95 -8.99 -4.50 0.72
N TRP A 96 -9.54 -5.60 0.20
CA TRP A 96 -10.40 -5.59 -0.98
C TRP A 96 -11.81 -6.07 -0.66
N PRO A 97 -12.84 -5.42 -1.25
CA PRO A 97 -14.20 -5.95 -1.25
C PRO A 97 -14.27 -7.26 -2.04
N ALA A 98 -15.32 -8.05 -1.82
CA ALA A 98 -15.45 -9.36 -2.45
C ALA A 98 -15.53 -9.27 -3.99
N GLY A 99 -16.03 -8.14 -4.52
CA GLY A 99 -16.07 -7.88 -5.96
C GLY A 99 -14.67 -7.83 -6.59
N ASP A 100 -13.77 -7.05 -6.01
CA ASP A 100 -12.39 -6.88 -6.48
C ASP A 100 -11.58 -8.17 -6.40
N VAL A 101 -11.79 -8.95 -5.35
CA VAL A 101 -11.15 -10.27 -5.17
C VAL A 101 -11.53 -11.22 -6.30
N LYS A 102 -12.82 -11.29 -6.65
CA LYS A 102 -13.29 -12.12 -7.76
C LYS A 102 -12.79 -11.60 -9.10
N LEU A 103 -12.76 -10.29 -9.30
CA LEU A 103 -12.22 -9.67 -10.50
C LEU A 103 -10.73 -10.01 -10.66
N PHE A 104 -9.93 -9.85 -9.60
CA PHE A 104 -8.51 -10.18 -9.61
C PHE A 104 -8.28 -11.65 -9.96
N CYS A 105 -9.03 -12.59 -9.36
CA CYS A 105 -8.97 -14.01 -9.71
C CYS A 105 -9.33 -14.27 -11.18
N LEU A 106 -10.36 -13.61 -11.71
CA LEU A 106 -10.74 -13.72 -13.12
C LEU A 106 -9.61 -13.21 -14.04
N LEU A 107 -9.02 -12.05 -13.72
CA LEU A 107 -7.94 -11.47 -14.53
C LEU A 107 -6.62 -12.24 -14.41
N ALA A 108 -6.40 -12.93 -13.29
CA ALA A 108 -5.32 -13.92 -13.18
C ALA A 108 -5.49 -15.06 -14.20
N LEU A 109 -6.71 -15.46 -14.54
CA LEU A 109 -6.93 -16.44 -15.62
C LEU A 109 -6.70 -15.84 -17.01
N PHE A 110 -6.93 -14.54 -17.21
CA PHE A 110 -6.63 -13.87 -18.49
C PHE A 110 -5.13 -13.74 -18.76
N TYR A 111 -4.35 -13.43 -17.73
CA TYR A 111 -2.93 -13.06 -17.88
C TYR A 111 -2.08 -14.09 -18.65
N PRO A 112 -2.13 -15.40 -18.34
CA PRO A 112 -1.39 -16.42 -19.08
C PRO A 112 -1.84 -16.61 -20.53
N LEU A 113 -3.11 -16.29 -20.85
CA LEU A 113 -3.65 -16.34 -22.22
C LEU A 113 -3.17 -15.15 -23.07
N MET A 114 -3.03 -13.97 -22.46
CA MET A 114 -2.49 -12.77 -23.13
C MET A 114 -0.99 -12.87 -23.47
N LYS A 115 -0.28 -13.86 -22.89
CA LYS A 115 1.18 -13.95 -22.96
C LYS A 115 1.69 -15.38 -23.22
N ILE A 116 1.28 -15.95 -24.35
CA ILE A 116 1.74 -17.25 -24.86
C ILE A 116 2.85 -17.00 -25.92
N PRO A 117 4.03 -17.66 -25.90
CA PRO A 117 4.69 -18.49 -24.89
C PRO A 117 5.96 -17.78 -24.33
N GLY A 118 6.60 -18.32 -23.29
CA GLY A 118 8.03 -18.05 -23.06
C GLY A 118 8.45 -16.91 -22.13
N SER A 119 7.56 -16.34 -21.30
CA SER A 119 7.98 -15.36 -20.27
C SER A 119 7.39 -15.62 -18.88
N PHE A 120 6.74 -16.76 -18.71
CA PHE A 120 6.08 -17.16 -17.46
C PHE A 120 7.09 -17.82 -16.51
N HIS A 121 8.16 -17.09 -16.17
CA HIS A 121 9.34 -17.64 -15.52
C HIS A 121 9.35 -17.54 -13.99
N SER A 122 8.29 -17.01 -13.36
CA SER A 122 8.26 -16.99 -11.90
C SER A 122 6.84 -17.12 -11.36
N GLY A 123 6.68 -17.97 -10.35
CA GLY A 123 5.50 -17.97 -9.48
C GLY A 123 5.29 -16.65 -8.73
N LEU A 124 6.17 -15.64 -8.91
CA LEU A 124 6.07 -14.31 -8.32
C LEU A 124 5.41 -13.27 -9.24
N ARG A 125 5.01 -13.64 -10.47
CA ARG A 125 4.30 -12.71 -11.37
C ARG A 125 3.05 -12.10 -10.73
N PHE A 126 2.38 -12.80 -9.81
CA PHE A 126 1.23 -12.23 -9.09
C PHE A 126 1.64 -11.02 -8.24
N LEU A 127 2.85 -11.03 -7.65
CA LEU A 127 3.37 -9.94 -6.86
C LEU A 127 3.67 -8.71 -7.73
N GLU A 128 4.24 -8.94 -8.91
CA GLU A 128 4.44 -7.86 -9.90
C GLU A 128 3.10 -7.25 -10.33
N VAL A 129 2.08 -8.07 -10.57
CA VAL A 129 0.72 -7.59 -10.85
C VAL A 129 0.22 -6.74 -9.68
N LEU A 130 0.30 -7.23 -8.44
CA LEU A 130 -0.14 -6.46 -7.26
C LEU A 130 0.60 -5.14 -7.14
N ILE A 131 1.92 -5.11 -7.32
CA ILE A 131 2.72 -3.87 -7.33
C ILE A 131 2.21 -2.92 -8.41
N ASN A 132 1.95 -3.42 -9.61
CA ASN A 132 1.48 -2.62 -10.73
C ASN A 132 0.02 -2.18 -10.60
N ILE A 133 -0.76 -2.80 -9.71
CA ILE A 133 -2.10 -2.34 -9.32
C ILE A 133 -1.98 -1.24 -8.25
N PHE A 134 -1.26 -1.52 -7.16
CA PHE A 134 -1.23 -0.65 -5.98
C PHE A 134 -0.38 0.59 -6.16
N VAL A 135 0.78 0.53 -6.84
CA VAL A 135 1.67 1.69 -6.98
C VAL A 135 0.99 2.81 -7.78
N PRO A 136 0.40 2.56 -8.96
CA PRO A 136 -0.32 3.60 -9.69
C PRO A 136 -1.56 4.11 -8.94
N ALA A 137 -2.32 3.21 -8.29
CA ALA A 137 -3.48 3.60 -7.49
C ALA A 137 -3.07 4.52 -6.33
N ALA A 138 -2.03 4.15 -5.59
CA ALA A 138 -1.50 4.97 -4.49
C ALA A 138 -0.98 6.33 -4.99
N ALA A 139 -0.27 6.35 -6.12
CA ALA A 139 0.20 7.60 -6.72
C ALA A 139 -0.96 8.52 -7.14
N PHE A 140 -2.01 7.96 -7.74
CA PHE A 140 -3.21 8.70 -8.10
C PHE A 140 -3.93 9.27 -6.87
N LEU A 141 -4.12 8.46 -5.83
CA LEU A 141 -4.74 8.91 -4.58
C LEU A 141 -3.91 9.99 -3.91
N PHE A 142 -2.58 9.85 -3.91
CA PHE A 142 -1.67 10.86 -3.39
C PHE A 142 -1.79 12.19 -4.12
N VAL A 143 -1.74 12.18 -5.46
CA VAL A 143 -1.88 13.39 -6.28
C VAL A 143 -3.25 14.04 -6.07
N THR A 144 -4.31 13.22 -6.01
CA THR A 144 -5.68 13.70 -5.77
C THR A 144 -5.81 14.32 -4.38
N ALA A 145 -5.25 13.70 -3.35
CA ALA A 145 -5.25 14.21 -1.98
C ALA A 145 -4.45 15.52 -1.87
N ILE A 146 -3.28 15.61 -2.51
CA ILE A 146 -2.51 16.87 -2.61
C ILE A 146 -3.33 17.94 -3.33
N GLY A 147 -3.93 17.64 -4.48
CA GLY A 147 -4.73 18.60 -5.23
C GLY A 147 -5.94 19.09 -4.43
N TYR A 148 -6.59 18.18 -3.71
CA TYR A 148 -7.69 18.50 -2.80
C TYR A 148 -7.23 19.43 -1.66
N LEU A 149 -6.16 19.07 -0.94
CA LEU A 149 -5.62 19.90 0.13
C LEU A 149 -5.11 21.24 -0.37
N TRP A 150 -4.50 21.26 -1.55
CA TRP A 150 -4.06 22.48 -2.20
C TRP A 150 -5.25 23.41 -2.43
N ARG A 151 -6.36 22.86 -2.93
CA ARG A 151 -7.58 23.61 -3.21
C ARG A 151 -8.29 24.07 -1.93
N THR A 152 -8.41 23.22 -0.91
CA THR A 152 -9.24 23.52 0.28
C THR A 152 -8.47 24.23 1.39
N ARG A 153 -7.22 23.86 1.65
CA ARG A 153 -6.42 24.43 2.75
C ARG A 153 -5.44 25.47 2.25
N PHE A 154 -4.66 25.15 1.22
CA PHE A 154 -3.58 26.03 0.78
C PHE A 154 -4.06 27.23 -0.02
N SER A 155 -5.13 27.13 -0.82
CA SER A 155 -5.60 28.28 -1.61
C SER A 155 -6.01 29.47 -0.72
N HIS A 156 -6.74 29.20 0.38
CA HIS A 156 -7.10 30.19 1.39
C HIS A 156 -5.87 30.70 2.16
N GLN A 157 -4.93 29.81 2.49
CA GLN A 157 -3.70 30.20 3.16
C GLN A 157 -2.72 30.95 2.25
N ASN A 158 -2.73 30.74 0.94
CA ASN A 158 -1.83 31.41 0.01
C ASN A 158 -2.15 32.90 -0.08
N GLN A 159 -3.44 33.28 -0.05
CA GLN A 159 -3.84 34.68 0.09
C GLN A 159 -3.35 35.27 1.42
N PHE A 160 -3.46 34.50 2.51
CA PHE A 160 -2.91 34.88 3.81
C PHE A 160 -1.37 35.06 3.77
N PHE A 161 -0.64 34.17 3.11
CA PHE A 161 0.82 34.23 2.99
C PHE A 161 1.30 35.37 2.09
N GLN A 162 0.60 35.64 0.99
CA GLN A 162 0.84 36.82 0.16
C GLN A 162 0.67 38.11 0.96
N ASN A 163 -0.33 38.17 1.84
CA ASN A 163 -0.60 39.34 2.69
C ASN A 163 0.40 39.48 3.87
N LEU A 164 0.94 38.38 4.39
CA LEU A 164 1.94 38.40 5.48
C LEU A 164 3.30 38.95 5.01
N GLY A 165 3.69 38.66 3.77
CA GLY A 165 5.03 38.94 3.26
C GLY A 165 6.12 38.03 3.87
N VAL A 166 7.23 37.87 3.14
CA VAL A 166 8.29 36.88 3.44
C VAL A 166 8.87 37.03 4.86
N LYS A 167 9.02 38.26 5.37
CA LYS A 167 9.59 38.50 6.71
C LYS A 167 8.68 38.02 7.84
N ARG A 168 7.38 38.30 7.78
CA ARG A 168 6.43 37.85 8.81
C ARG A 168 6.14 36.36 8.68
N PHE A 169 6.25 35.81 7.47
CA PHE A 169 6.17 34.38 7.25
C PHE A 169 7.23 33.60 8.03
N VAL A 170 8.49 34.06 8.03
CA VAL A 170 9.57 33.43 8.80
C VAL A 170 9.26 33.45 10.30
N VAL A 171 8.81 34.58 10.83
CA VAL A 171 8.43 34.69 12.25
C VAL A 171 7.26 33.77 12.58
N PHE A 172 6.21 33.77 11.76
CA PHE A 172 5.06 32.87 11.92
C PHE A 172 5.49 31.38 11.88
N ALA A 173 6.40 31.02 10.99
CA ALA A 173 6.93 29.66 10.89
C ALA A 173 7.74 29.28 12.15
N PHE A 174 8.55 30.20 12.70
CA PHE A 174 9.27 29.97 13.95
C PHE A 174 8.33 29.84 15.15
N ASP A 175 7.35 30.72 15.29
CA ASP A 175 6.38 30.69 16.39
C ASP A 175 5.59 29.38 16.39
N LYS A 176 5.09 28.99 15.21
CA LYS A 176 4.37 27.74 15.07
C LYS A 176 5.29 26.51 15.20
N GLY A 177 6.56 26.62 14.82
CA GLY A 177 7.58 25.62 15.11
C GLY A 177 7.83 25.43 16.61
N ALA A 178 7.82 26.53 17.38
CA ALA A 178 7.93 26.48 18.83
C ALA A 178 6.69 25.84 19.49
N GLU A 179 5.48 26.16 19.00
CA GLU A 179 4.24 25.52 19.43
C GLU A 179 4.27 24.01 19.18
N ALA A 180 4.68 23.60 17.97
CA ALA A 180 4.88 22.21 17.59
C ALA A 180 5.91 21.49 18.48
N ALA A 181 7.03 22.13 18.77
CA ALA A 181 8.04 21.59 19.68
C ALA A 181 7.48 21.43 21.10
N GLY A 182 6.64 22.35 21.55
CA GLY A 182 5.93 22.26 22.84
C GLY A 182 4.96 21.08 22.90
N LEU A 183 4.17 20.86 21.85
CA LEU A 183 3.26 19.71 21.74
C LEU A 183 4.00 18.37 21.66
N LEU A 184 5.09 18.32 20.89
CA LEU A 184 5.95 17.13 20.83
C LEU A 184 6.56 16.85 22.21
N LYS A 185 7.06 17.88 22.90
CA LYS A 185 7.63 17.73 24.24
C LYS A 185 6.58 17.24 25.26
N THR A 186 5.34 17.71 25.17
CA THR A 186 4.25 17.27 26.06
C THR A 186 3.83 15.82 25.77
N GLU A 187 3.72 15.42 24.50
CA GLU A 187 3.48 14.01 24.15
C GLU A 187 4.63 13.08 24.54
N MET A 188 5.89 13.49 24.32
CA MET A 188 7.06 12.75 24.76
C MET A 188 7.10 12.64 26.28
N ALA A 189 6.71 13.69 27.01
CA ALA A 189 6.59 13.65 28.45
C ALA A 189 5.45 12.74 28.92
N ALA A 190 4.29 12.76 28.25
CA ALA A 190 3.16 11.87 28.53
C ALA A 190 3.52 10.40 28.28
N SER A 191 4.09 10.09 27.11
CA SER A 191 4.59 8.75 26.77
C SER A 191 5.68 8.31 27.75
N GLY A 192 6.59 9.22 28.12
CA GLY A 192 7.64 8.95 29.09
C GLY A 192 7.14 8.77 30.52
N ARG A 193 5.98 9.35 30.90
CA ARG A 193 5.30 9.04 32.16
C ARG A 193 4.63 7.67 32.08
N TYR A 194 3.88 7.43 31.01
CA TYR A 194 3.21 6.16 30.76
C TYR A 194 4.17 4.97 30.85
N TYR A 195 5.30 5.01 30.14
CA TYR A 195 6.30 3.93 30.17
C TYR A 195 7.11 3.86 31.47
N ARG A 196 7.17 4.94 32.26
CA ARG A 196 7.72 4.88 33.62
C ARG A 196 6.80 4.14 34.57
N GLU A 197 5.49 4.34 34.41
CA GLU A 197 4.45 3.63 35.16
C GLU A 197 4.29 2.17 34.67
N HIS A 198 4.56 1.91 33.39
CA HIS A 198 4.38 0.61 32.73
C HIS A 198 5.67 0.15 32.01
N PRO A 199 6.78 -0.09 32.73
CA PRO A 199 8.07 -0.43 32.10
C PRO A 199 8.03 -1.75 31.31
N GLY A 200 7.16 -2.69 31.72
CA GLY A 200 6.94 -3.94 31.00
C GLY A 200 6.36 -3.72 29.59
N GLU A 201 5.51 -2.70 29.41
CA GLU A 201 4.93 -2.38 28.11
C GLU A 201 5.96 -1.78 27.15
N LEU A 202 6.87 -0.94 27.64
CA LEU A 202 7.97 -0.42 26.83
C LEU A 202 8.84 -1.56 26.28
N ALA A 203 9.17 -2.53 27.15
CA ALA A 203 9.96 -3.70 26.75
C ALA A 203 9.21 -4.57 25.74
N LEU A 204 7.89 -4.75 25.91
CA LEU A 204 7.05 -5.49 24.97
C LEU A 204 6.93 -4.79 23.61
N ASP A 205 6.70 -3.48 23.58
CA ASP A 205 6.56 -2.71 22.36
C ASP A 205 7.91 -2.60 21.61
N ALA A 206 9.00 -2.33 22.33
CA ALA A 206 10.35 -2.34 21.75
C ALA A 206 10.73 -3.73 21.23
N GLY A 207 10.43 -4.79 22.00
CA GLY A 207 10.65 -6.17 21.59
C GLY A 207 9.85 -6.55 20.35
N ALA A 208 8.57 -6.16 20.30
CA ALA A 208 7.72 -6.40 19.14
C ALA A 208 8.21 -5.65 17.89
N TRP A 209 8.64 -4.40 18.04
CA TRP A 209 9.22 -3.62 16.95
C TRP A 209 10.54 -4.23 16.45
N LEU A 210 11.46 -4.58 17.35
CA LEU A 210 12.73 -5.23 16.99
C LEU A 210 12.49 -6.57 16.29
N ALA A 211 11.62 -7.42 16.85
CA ALA A 211 11.30 -8.72 16.26
C ALA A 211 10.68 -8.58 14.86
N MET A 212 9.82 -7.58 14.67
CA MET A 212 9.28 -7.21 13.36
C MET A 212 10.40 -6.82 12.38
N MET A 213 11.27 -5.88 12.76
CA MET A 213 12.38 -5.44 11.92
C MET A 213 13.32 -6.61 11.58
N SER A 214 13.55 -7.55 12.51
CA SER A 214 14.34 -8.75 12.26
C SER A 214 13.70 -9.69 11.25
N VAL A 215 12.38 -9.94 11.34
CA VAL A 215 11.66 -10.75 10.34
C VAL A 215 11.68 -10.06 8.97
N MET A 216 11.43 -8.76 8.91
CA MET A 216 11.48 -8.01 7.65
C MET A 216 12.88 -8.01 7.05
N ALA A 217 13.93 -7.88 7.86
CA ALA A 217 15.31 -7.97 7.41
C ALA A 217 15.63 -9.32 6.82
N MET A 218 15.16 -10.39 7.45
CA MET A 218 15.37 -11.74 6.95
C MET A 218 14.57 -12.01 5.68
N ILE A 219 13.30 -11.59 5.61
CA ILE A 219 12.52 -11.68 4.38
C ILE A 219 13.22 -10.90 3.26
N SER A 220 13.66 -9.68 3.51
CA SER A 220 14.39 -8.87 2.53
C SER A 220 15.71 -9.51 2.10
N TYR A 221 16.44 -10.15 3.03
CA TYR A 221 17.63 -10.95 2.72
C TYR A 221 17.30 -12.10 1.76
N TYR A 222 16.20 -12.83 1.99
CA TYR A 222 15.74 -13.87 1.08
C TYR A 222 15.32 -13.34 -0.28
N LEU A 223 14.59 -12.22 -0.28
CA LEU A 223 14.18 -11.55 -1.49
C LEU A 223 15.39 -11.06 -2.29
N ASN A 224 16.56 -10.83 -1.67
CA ASN A 224 17.77 -10.44 -2.40
C ASN A 224 18.22 -11.48 -3.43
N SER A 225 17.90 -12.76 -3.22
CA SER A 225 18.18 -13.84 -4.17
C SER A 225 17.20 -13.92 -5.34
N VAL A 226 16.02 -13.30 -5.20
CA VAL A 226 14.91 -13.44 -6.16
C VAL A 226 14.57 -12.13 -6.86
N ILE A 227 14.75 -11.01 -6.15
CA ILE A 227 14.39 -9.67 -6.53
C ILE A 227 15.68 -8.86 -6.53
N THR A 228 16.13 -8.43 -7.70
CA THR A 228 17.37 -7.64 -7.82
C THR A 228 17.16 -6.19 -7.37
N SER A 229 15.99 -5.61 -7.68
CA SER A 229 15.68 -4.20 -7.38
C SER A 229 15.45 -3.94 -5.88
N ASN A 230 16.18 -2.98 -5.32
CA ASN A 230 16.02 -2.57 -3.92
C ASN A 230 14.67 -1.91 -3.66
N VAL A 231 14.14 -1.13 -4.61
CA VAL A 231 12.81 -0.49 -4.49
C VAL A 231 11.70 -1.54 -4.40
N VAL A 232 11.76 -2.62 -5.19
CA VAL A 232 10.78 -3.72 -5.07
C VAL A 232 10.85 -4.31 -3.66
N LYS A 233 12.05 -4.58 -3.13
CA LYS A 233 12.21 -5.11 -1.75
C LYS A 233 11.60 -4.16 -0.73
N THR A 234 11.85 -2.86 -0.86
CA THR A 234 11.23 -1.81 -0.03
C THR A 234 9.71 -1.89 -0.07
N LEU A 235 9.13 -1.93 -1.27
CA LEU A 235 7.68 -1.99 -1.48
C LEU A 235 7.07 -3.28 -0.90
N VAL A 236 7.75 -4.41 -1.07
CA VAL A 236 7.32 -5.68 -0.48
C VAL A 236 7.40 -5.65 1.04
N CYS A 237 8.51 -5.15 1.61
CA CYS A 237 8.64 -4.99 3.06
C CYS A 237 7.59 -4.03 3.62
N PHE A 238 7.30 -2.94 2.90
CA PHE A 238 6.26 -2.00 3.26
C PHE A 238 4.87 -2.64 3.21
N ALA A 239 4.53 -3.36 2.13
CA ALA A 239 3.26 -4.07 2.03
C ALA A 239 3.11 -5.13 3.13
N LEU A 240 4.18 -5.88 3.43
CA LEU A 240 4.21 -6.84 4.54
C LEU A 240 4.04 -6.16 5.89
N PHE A 241 4.65 -4.99 6.11
CA PHE A 241 4.49 -4.20 7.32
C PHE A 241 3.02 -3.76 7.51
N PHE A 242 2.36 -3.30 6.45
CA PHE A 242 0.94 -2.93 6.47
C PHE A 242 0.04 -4.14 6.72
N ALA A 243 0.26 -5.23 5.98
CA ALA A 243 -0.46 -6.47 6.15
C ALA A 243 -0.29 -7.01 7.57
N TRP A 244 0.92 -6.90 8.13
CA TRP A 244 1.21 -7.32 9.49
C TRP A 244 0.43 -6.52 10.53
N SER A 245 0.35 -5.20 10.40
CA SER A 245 -0.43 -4.38 11.34
C SER A 245 -1.89 -4.83 11.38
N ARG A 246 -2.51 -5.10 10.22
CA ARG A 246 -3.87 -5.63 10.13
C ARG A 246 -3.99 -7.05 10.67
N PHE A 247 -2.99 -7.89 10.38
CA PHE A 247 -2.93 -9.25 10.89
C PHE A 247 -2.85 -9.28 12.42
N CYS A 248 -2.01 -8.44 13.04
CA CYS A 248 -1.93 -8.24 14.49
C CYS A 248 -3.27 -7.88 15.11
N LEU A 249 -4.04 -7.00 14.46
CA LEU A 249 -5.37 -6.62 14.92
C LEU A 249 -6.33 -7.81 14.85
N ALA A 250 -6.24 -8.62 13.79
CA ALA A 250 -7.14 -9.77 13.59
C ALA A 250 -6.89 -10.91 14.59
N ILE A 251 -5.63 -11.23 14.92
CA ILE A 251 -5.30 -12.37 15.79
C ILE A 251 -4.91 -11.99 17.22
N GLY A 252 -4.75 -10.69 17.50
CA GLY A 252 -4.25 -10.16 18.76
C GLY A 252 -2.72 -10.06 18.83
N LYS A 253 -2.21 -9.01 19.49
CA LYS A 253 -0.77 -8.68 19.58
C LYS A 253 0.10 -9.84 20.06
N GLY A 254 -0.31 -10.56 21.11
CA GLY A 254 0.47 -11.66 21.68
C GLY A 254 0.63 -12.85 20.75
N ARG A 255 -0.44 -13.27 20.06
CA ARG A 255 -0.40 -14.38 19.09
C ARG A 255 0.42 -14.00 17.86
N ALA A 256 0.33 -12.74 17.43
CA ALA A 256 1.12 -12.24 16.33
C ALA A 256 2.62 -12.24 16.64
N LEU A 257 3.02 -11.81 17.84
CA LEU A 257 4.41 -11.89 18.27
C LEU A 257 4.94 -13.34 18.27
N ALA A 258 4.16 -14.30 18.78
CA ALA A 258 4.52 -15.71 18.74
C ALA A 258 4.72 -16.21 17.30
N LEU A 259 3.85 -15.83 16.36
CA LEU A 259 3.98 -16.19 14.95
C LEU A 259 5.25 -15.60 14.32
N ILE A 260 5.61 -14.36 14.66
CA ILE A 260 6.88 -13.74 14.23
C ILE A 260 8.07 -14.61 14.63
N PHE A 261 8.11 -15.06 15.88
CA PHE A 261 9.22 -15.88 16.37
C PHE A 261 9.28 -17.23 15.67
N VAL A 262 8.12 -17.85 15.40
CA VAL A 262 8.05 -19.11 14.63
C VAL A 262 8.56 -18.90 13.21
N LEU A 263 8.09 -17.85 12.51
CA LEU A 263 8.56 -17.51 11.16
C LEU A 263 10.07 -17.23 11.15
N PHE A 264 10.55 -16.47 12.14
CA PHE A 264 11.97 -16.17 12.29
C PHE A 264 12.80 -17.45 12.48
N ALA A 265 12.38 -18.34 13.39
CA ALA A 265 13.05 -19.61 13.64
C ALA A 265 13.07 -20.52 12.40
N VAL A 266 11.94 -20.66 11.70
CA VAL A 266 11.84 -21.46 10.46
C VAL A 266 12.79 -20.93 9.39
N LEU A 267 12.84 -19.60 9.23
CA LEU A 267 13.70 -18.95 8.26
C LEU A 267 15.18 -19.08 8.63
N LEU A 268 15.56 -19.03 9.91
CA LEU A 268 16.94 -19.30 10.35
C LEU A 268 17.33 -20.76 10.11
N ILE A 269 16.48 -21.72 10.47
CA ILE A 269 16.73 -23.16 10.28
C ILE A 269 16.95 -23.47 8.79
N ARG A 270 16.20 -22.82 7.90
CA ARG A 270 16.29 -23.05 6.46
C ARG A 270 17.62 -22.59 5.86
N ASN A 271 18.32 -21.62 6.46
CA ASN A 271 19.62 -21.13 5.98
C ASN A 271 20.63 -20.99 7.12
N PRO A 272 21.33 -22.08 7.47
CA PRO A 272 22.33 -22.06 8.54
C PRO A 272 23.56 -21.18 8.20
N HIS A 273 23.78 -20.86 6.92
CA HIS A 273 24.92 -20.07 6.44
C HIS A 273 24.63 -18.58 6.29
N LEU A 274 23.71 -18.05 7.08
CA LEU A 274 23.27 -16.66 6.97
C LEU A 274 24.42 -15.69 7.31
N ASP A 275 24.72 -14.76 6.40
CA ASP A 275 25.71 -13.71 6.67
C ASP A 275 25.10 -12.64 7.60
N TRP A 276 25.45 -12.72 8.88
CA TRP A 276 24.99 -11.80 9.92
C TRP A 276 25.35 -10.33 9.65
N ARG A 277 26.43 -10.05 8.91
CA ARG A 277 26.78 -8.67 8.55
C ARG A 277 25.78 -8.10 7.56
N VAL A 278 25.48 -8.86 6.51
CA VAL A 278 24.48 -8.45 5.50
C VAL A 278 23.10 -8.32 6.14
N LEU A 279 22.70 -9.28 6.99
CA LEU A 279 21.43 -9.19 7.71
C LEU A 279 21.37 -7.95 8.61
N GLY A 280 22.45 -7.65 9.34
CA GLY A 280 22.56 -6.45 10.18
C GLY A 280 22.41 -5.14 9.38
N THR A 281 23.04 -5.05 8.20
CA THR A 281 22.89 -3.90 7.30
C THR A 281 21.44 -3.76 6.81
N VAL A 282 20.82 -4.86 6.36
CA VAL A 282 19.41 -4.85 5.90
C VAL A 282 18.47 -4.45 7.04
N PHE A 283 18.70 -4.97 8.25
CA PHE A 283 17.98 -4.59 9.45
C PHE A 283 18.08 -3.09 9.75
N GLY A 284 19.29 -2.53 9.67
CA GLY A 284 19.51 -1.09 9.84
C GLY A 284 18.72 -0.25 8.83
N HIS A 285 18.77 -0.62 7.55
CA HIS A 285 18.02 0.07 6.49
C HIS A 285 16.51 0.06 6.72
N ILE A 286 15.94 -1.12 7.04
CA ILE A 286 14.49 -1.26 7.27
C ILE A 286 14.07 -0.54 8.55
N SER A 287 14.90 -0.56 9.60
CA SER A 287 14.64 0.15 10.85
C SER A 287 14.56 1.67 10.63
N ILE A 288 15.51 2.23 9.89
CA ILE A 288 15.53 3.66 9.55
C ILE A 288 14.33 4.02 8.68
N PHE A 289 14.03 3.22 7.65
CA PHE A 289 12.85 3.39 6.82
C PHE A 289 11.55 3.40 7.65
N SER A 290 11.38 2.42 8.55
CA SER A 290 10.22 2.32 9.43
C SER A 290 10.09 3.54 10.35
N LEU A 291 11.19 3.96 10.99
CA LEU A 291 11.22 5.17 11.81
C LEU A 291 10.82 6.42 11.02
N CYS A 292 11.33 6.59 9.80
CA CYS A 292 10.97 7.70 8.94
C CYS A 292 9.49 7.66 8.50
N ILE A 293 8.91 6.48 8.27
CA ILE A 293 7.46 6.34 8.02
C ILE A 293 6.66 6.81 9.23
N PHE A 294 6.95 6.24 10.41
CA PHE A 294 6.23 6.59 11.63
C PHE A 294 6.32 8.09 11.92
N PHE A 295 7.52 8.64 11.78
CA PHE A 295 7.73 10.07 11.93
C PHE A 295 6.94 10.87 10.89
N GLY A 296 7.02 10.51 9.61
CA GLY A 296 6.27 11.15 8.54
C GLY A 296 4.75 11.15 8.78
N ILE A 297 4.20 10.03 9.29
CA ILE A 297 2.80 9.91 9.68
C ILE A 297 2.47 10.87 10.84
N GLN A 298 3.25 10.85 11.92
CA GLN A 298 3.02 11.71 13.08
C GLN A 298 3.06 13.20 12.73
N VAL A 299 4.07 13.59 11.94
CA VAL A 299 4.22 14.95 11.44
C VAL A 299 3.02 15.36 10.58
N ALA A 300 2.61 14.51 9.66
CA ALA A 300 1.52 14.81 8.75
C ALA A 300 0.16 14.90 9.46
N PHE A 301 -0.10 14.09 10.48
CA PHE A 301 -1.34 14.19 11.25
C PHE A 301 -1.44 15.53 11.98
N LYS A 302 -0.34 15.98 12.59
CA LYS A 302 -0.28 17.28 13.26
C LYS A 302 -0.40 18.44 12.28
N LEU A 303 0.25 18.35 11.12
CA LEU A 303 0.08 19.31 10.02
C LEU A 303 -1.38 19.55 9.68
N VAL A 304 -2.15 18.48 9.59
CA VAL A 304 -3.51 18.56 9.08
C VAL A 304 -4.54 18.84 10.15
N ALA A 305 -4.26 18.53 11.41
CA ALA A 305 -5.06 18.99 12.55
C ALA A 305 -5.07 20.53 12.72
N GLY A 306 -4.58 21.32 11.75
CA GLY A 306 -4.54 22.76 11.80
C GLY A 306 -3.46 23.30 12.73
N GLN A 307 -2.53 22.46 13.18
CA GLN A 307 -1.33 22.90 13.89
C GLN A 307 -0.29 23.33 12.85
N THR A 308 -0.55 24.50 12.24
CA THR A 308 0.06 25.04 11.01
C THR A 308 1.58 25.31 11.06
N GLY A 309 2.29 24.86 12.10
CA GLY A 309 3.74 25.05 12.24
C GLY A 309 4.63 24.05 11.57
N PHE A 310 4.06 22.92 11.17
CA PHE A 310 4.87 21.77 10.79
C PHE A 310 5.26 21.73 9.31
N MET A 311 4.89 22.72 8.48
CA MET A 311 5.11 22.65 7.02
C MET A 311 6.58 22.54 6.62
N PHE A 312 7.49 22.85 7.55
CA PHE A 312 8.93 22.86 7.32
C PHE A 312 9.69 21.69 7.94
N LEU A 313 9.08 20.87 8.81
CA LEU A 313 9.81 19.74 9.39
C LEU A 313 10.08 18.61 8.38
N PRO A 314 9.16 18.28 7.45
CA PRO A 314 9.51 17.41 6.33
C PRO A 314 10.68 18.02 5.54
N LEU A 315 10.66 19.31 5.23
CA LEU A 315 11.80 19.99 4.57
C LEU A 315 13.09 19.89 5.38
N LEU A 316 13.08 20.03 6.71
CA LEU A 316 14.26 19.92 7.59
C LEU A 316 14.85 18.51 7.69
N PHE A 317 14.04 17.46 7.49
CA PHE A 317 14.50 16.05 7.49
C PHE A 317 14.72 15.48 6.08
N ILE A 318 14.00 16.02 5.10
CA ILE A 318 14.17 15.76 3.68
C ILE A 318 15.40 16.51 3.15
N LEU A 319 15.75 17.71 3.64
CA LEU A 319 16.92 18.49 3.20
C LEU A 319 18.25 17.73 3.41
N PRO A 320 18.52 17.09 4.55
CA PRO A 320 19.67 16.20 4.70
C PRO A 320 19.67 15.01 3.74
N GLY A 321 18.49 14.59 3.27
CA GLY A 321 18.35 13.49 2.31
C GLY A 321 18.33 13.90 0.83
N LEU A 322 17.94 15.14 0.52
CA LEU A 322 17.82 15.71 -0.83
C LEU A 322 19.02 16.54 -1.24
N ILE A 323 19.75 17.13 -0.29
CA ILE A 323 21.09 17.62 -0.58
C ILE A 323 21.94 16.35 -0.62
N PRO A 324 22.46 15.91 -1.79
CA PRO A 324 23.44 14.84 -1.80
C PRO A 324 24.46 15.20 -0.74
N TRP A 325 24.77 14.31 0.20
CA TRP A 325 25.73 14.62 1.26
C TRP A 325 27.04 15.19 0.67
N ALA A 326 27.40 14.78 -0.55
CA ALA A 326 28.44 15.39 -1.37
C ALA A 326 28.29 16.91 -1.61
N THR A 327 27.08 17.42 -1.86
CA THR A 327 26.76 18.84 -2.00
C THR A 327 26.80 19.57 -0.65
N LEU A 328 26.28 18.97 0.43
CA LEU A 328 26.38 19.55 1.78
C LEU A 328 27.83 19.60 2.24
N GLN A 329 28.60 18.56 1.94
CA GLN A 329 30.04 18.48 2.20
C GLN A 329 30.80 19.50 1.36
N ARG A 330 30.49 19.68 0.07
CA ARG A 330 31.05 20.78 -0.75
C ARG A 330 30.71 22.15 -0.18
N LEU A 331 29.47 22.35 0.28
CA LEU A 331 29.03 23.60 0.90
C LEU A 331 29.77 23.86 2.22
N LEU A 332 29.84 22.87 3.11
CA LEU A 332 30.58 22.96 4.38
C LEU A 332 32.07 23.18 4.16
N VAL A 333 32.68 22.51 3.18
CA VAL A 333 34.09 22.71 2.79
C VAL A 333 34.28 24.11 2.20
N SER A 334 33.32 24.64 1.44
CA SER A 334 33.40 25.99 0.88
C SER A 334 33.16 27.12 1.90
N VAL A 335 32.38 26.84 2.95
CA VAL A 335 31.99 27.82 3.98
C VAL A 335 32.97 27.83 5.17
N LEU A 336 33.74 26.75 5.39
CA LEU A 336 34.73 26.65 6.47
C LEU A 336 36.16 26.36 5.93
N PRO A 337 36.82 27.29 5.21
CA PRO A 337 38.12 27.05 4.61
C PRO A 337 39.27 26.81 5.62
N ASP A 338 39.18 27.41 6.83
CA ASP A 338 40.31 27.48 7.76
C ASP A 338 40.22 26.57 8.99
N ALA A 339 39.24 25.65 9.03
CA ALA A 339 39.15 24.70 10.13
C ALA A 339 40.16 23.55 9.94
N GLY A 340 41.44 23.81 10.25
CA GLY A 340 42.56 22.86 10.13
C GLY A 340 42.41 21.51 10.86
N GLY A 341 41.33 21.30 11.62
CA GLY A 341 40.95 20.02 12.21
C GLY A 341 40.03 19.12 11.36
N LEU A 342 39.43 19.63 10.28
CA LEU A 342 38.48 18.87 9.45
C LEU A 342 39.13 17.94 8.42
N SER A 343 40.44 18.06 8.16
CA SER A 343 41.19 17.16 7.25
C SER A 343 41.27 15.72 7.77
N ARG A 344 41.02 15.48 9.07
CA ARG A 344 40.85 14.14 9.63
C ARG A 344 39.48 13.53 9.33
N TRP A 345 38.45 14.38 9.15
CA TRP A 345 37.09 13.97 8.84
C TRP A 345 36.82 13.83 7.34
N THR A 346 37.71 14.28 6.46
CA THR A 346 37.55 14.13 5.01
C THR A 346 37.92 12.74 4.48
N ARG A 347 38.48 11.85 5.30
CA ARG A 347 38.66 10.43 4.94
C ARG A 347 37.45 9.58 5.33
N ILE A 348 36.25 10.02 4.97
CA ILE A 348 35.10 9.11 4.98
C ILE A 348 35.35 8.13 3.83
N PRO A 349 35.43 6.81 4.09
CA PRO A 349 35.63 5.82 3.04
C PRO A 349 34.53 5.96 1.98
N ALA A 350 34.85 5.78 0.69
CA ALA A 350 33.85 5.85 -0.38
C ALA A 350 32.62 4.95 -0.13
N GLY A 351 32.81 3.83 0.58
CA GLY A 351 31.71 2.96 1.04
C GLY A 351 30.70 3.67 1.96
N ALA A 352 31.15 4.48 2.90
CA ALA A 352 30.27 5.20 3.82
C ALA A 352 29.43 6.29 3.11
N LEU A 353 29.93 6.88 2.02
CA LEU A 353 29.14 7.80 1.19
C LEU A 353 28.02 7.07 0.43
N SER A 354 28.27 5.84 -0.05
CA SER A 354 27.24 5.01 -0.70
C SER A 354 26.19 4.48 0.28
N GLU A 355 26.58 4.24 1.54
CA GLU A 355 25.65 3.88 2.61
C GLU A 355 24.78 5.08 2.99
N LEU A 356 25.35 6.27 3.11
CA LEU A 356 24.59 7.49 3.42
C LEU A 356 23.58 7.85 2.31
N SER A 357 23.94 7.69 1.03
CA SER A 357 22.99 7.90 -0.08
C SER A 357 21.88 6.85 -0.08
N THR A 358 22.18 5.61 0.31
CA THR A 358 21.17 4.57 0.48
C THR A 358 20.23 4.95 1.62
N LEU A 359 20.76 5.35 2.78
CA LEU A 359 19.98 5.80 3.93
C LEU A 359 19.10 7.01 3.60
N SER A 360 19.58 7.98 2.83
CA SER A 360 18.77 9.14 2.43
C SER A 360 17.61 8.75 1.52
N VAL A 361 17.83 7.84 0.57
CA VAL A 361 16.75 7.30 -0.27
C VAL A 361 15.69 6.59 0.57
N TRP A 362 16.10 5.77 1.54
CA TRP A 362 15.17 5.11 2.46
C TRP A 362 14.40 6.13 3.31
N ALA A 363 15.08 7.14 3.87
CA ALA A 363 14.42 8.20 4.64
C ALA A 363 13.40 8.99 3.80
N ALA A 364 13.76 9.33 2.56
CA ALA A 364 12.89 10.02 1.62
C ALA A 364 11.66 9.16 1.25
N LEU A 365 11.87 7.89 0.91
CA LEU A 365 10.77 6.95 0.63
C LEU A 365 9.86 6.79 1.84
N GLY A 366 10.44 6.60 3.03
CA GLY A 366 9.67 6.43 4.26
C GLY A 366 8.82 7.67 4.56
N THR A 367 9.40 8.86 4.41
CA THR A 367 8.69 10.13 4.57
C THR A 367 7.58 10.28 3.53
N PHE A 368 7.85 9.97 2.26
CA PHE A 368 6.87 10.01 1.18
C PHE A 368 5.68 9.09 1.46
N PHE A 369 5.93 7.83 1.85
CA PHE A 369 4.86 6.90 2.19
C PHE A 369 4.08 7.35 3.43
N GLY A 370 4.78 7.84 4.47
CA GLY A 370 4.14 8.37 5.67
C GLY A 370 3.21 9.54 5.37
N LEU A 371 3.68 10.53 4.59
CA LEU A 371 2.87 11.66 4.13
C LEU A 371 1.69 11.19 3.26
N SER A 372 1.94 10.24 2.36
CA SER A 372 0.89 9.72 1.47
C SER A 372 -0.25 9.09 2.24
N LEU A 373 0.06 8.27 3.24
CA LEU A 373 -0.95 7.63 4.09
C LEU A 373 -1.79 8.65 4.84
N VAL A 374 -1.17 9.71 5.32
CA VAL A 374 -1.90 10.75 6.04
C VAL A 374 -2.77 11.55 5.09
N PHE A 375 -2.24 12.00 3.96
CA PHE A 375 -3.04 12.67 2.94
C PHE A 375 -4.23 11.83 2.47
N VAL A 376 -4.03 10.53 2.27
CA VAL A 376 -5.13 9.60 1.96
C VAL A 376 -6.13 9.53 3.11
N ARG A 377 -5.69 9.40 4.36
CA ARG A 377 -6.61 9.39 5.52
C ARG A 377 -7.38 10.67 5.70
N ILE A 378 -6.79 11.82 5.37
CA ILE A 378 -7.45 13.11 5.47
C ILE A 378 -8.44 13.27 4.35
N TRP A 379 -8.03 12.92 3.14
CA TRP A 379 -8.93 12.93 2.01
C TRP A 379 -10.10 12.00 2.30
N ASP A 380 -9.87 10.80 2.81
CA ASP A 380 -10.91 9.87 3.29
C ASP A 380 -11.78 10.52 4.40
N ALA A 381 -11.17 11.20 5.37
CA ALA A 381 -11.87 11.89 6.46
C ALA A 381 -12.71 13.10 6.03
N GLU A 382 -12.32 13.80 4.97
CA GLU A 382 -13.02 14.99 4.48
C GLU A 382 -13.92 14.69 3.27
N SER A 383 -13.77 13.52 2.65
CA SER A 383 -14.58 13.11 1.50
C SER A 383 -15.85 12.36 1.89
N TYR A 384 -16.12 12.18 3.19
CA TYR A 384 -17.40 11.67 3.67
C TYR A 384 -18.54 12.55 3.16
N GLN A 385 -19.46 11.94 2.44
CA GLN A 385 -20.69 12.60 2.02
C GLN A 385 -21.74 12.38 3.08
N SER A 386 -22.23 13.45 3.68
CA SER A 386 -23.43 13.40 4.50
C SER A 386 -24.65 13.37 3.59
N VAL A 387 -25.46 12.33 3.72
CA VAL A 387 -26.77 12.24 3.04
C VAL A 387 -27.89 12.26 4.07
N SER A 388 -29.10 12.62 3.67
CA SER A 388 -30.25 12.43 4.56
C SER A 388 -30.52 10.94 4.76
N PRO A 389 -31.10 10.51 5.91
CA PRO A 389 -31.41 9.10 6.15
C PRO A 389 -32.19 8.46 4.99
N GLU A 390 -33.19 9.16 4.44
CA GLU A 390 -34.01 8.67 3.32
C GLU A 390 -33.18 8.29 2.07
N GLN A 391 -32.07 8.99 1.85
CA GLN A 391 -31.15 8.79 0.73
C GLN A 391 -30.15 7.66 0.95
N VAL A 392 -30.11 7.05 2.14
CA VAL A 392 -29.29 5.86 2.38
C VAL A 392 -29.79 4.74 1.47
N LEU A 393 -28.90 4.19 0.65
CA LEU A 393 -29.20 3.08 -0.24
C LEU A 393 -28.41 1.83 0.17
N PRO A 394 -28.88 0.63 -0.21
CA PRO A 394 -28.10 -0.58 -0.05
C PRO A 394 -26.73 -0.44 -0.72
N TYR A 395 -25.72 -1.08 -0.14
CA TYR A 395 -24.32 -1.11 -0.57
C TYR A 395 -23.54 0.20 -0.38
N MET A 396 -24.16 1.22 0.22
CA MET A 396 -23.40 2.37 0.73
C MET A 396 -22.59 1.96 1.96
N THR A 397 -21.39 2.50 2.11
CA THR A 397 -20.51 2.20 3.26
C THR A 397 -20.65 3.31 4.29
N LEU A 398 -20.85 2.96 5.55
CA LEU A 398 -20.95 3.93 6.63
C LEU A 398 -19.59 4.54 6.97
N GLY A 399 -19.58 5.83 7.26
CA GLY A 399 -18.40 6.50 7.81
C GLY A 399 -18.10 6.01 9.24
N PRO A 400 -16.82 6.07 9.70
CA PRO A 400 -16.41 5.61 11.02
C PRO A 400 -17.19 6.24 12.18
N ALA A 401 -17.60 7.50 12.05
CA ALA A 401 -18.39 8.19 13.06
C ALA A 401 -19.79 7.57 13.23
N MET A 402 -20.45 7.20 12.12
CA MET A 402 -21.75 6.52 12.18
C MET A 402 -21.61 5.08 12.68
N VAL A 403 -20.53 4.39 12.30
CA VAL A 403 -20.23 3.05 12.83
C VAL A 403 -20.05 3.10 14.35
N ALA A 404 -19.28 4.07 14.87
CA ALA A 404 -19.12 4.25 16.31
C ALA A 404 -20.46 4.55 17.01
N LEU A 405 -21.27 5.45 16.43
CA LEU A 405 -22.57 5.81 16.99
C LEU A 405 -23.54 4.60 17.05
N ILE A 406 -23.55 3.75 16.01
CA ILE A 406 -24.33 2.51 16.00
C ILE A 406 -23.79 1.53 17.04
N GLN A 407 -22.46 1.43 17.19
CA GLN A 407 -21.83 0.54 18.17
C GLN A 407 -22.10 0.95 19.62
N ASP A 408 -22.35 2.24 19.87
CA ASP A 408 -22.74 2.74 21.19
C ASP A 408 -24.19 2.34 21.56
N ASP A 409 -25.03 1.99 20.58
CA ASP A 409 -26.38 1.43 20.77
C ASP A 409 -26.32 -0.11 20.63
N GLU A 410 -25.95 -0.78 21.72
CA GLU A 410 -25.69 -2.23 21.73
C GLU A 410 -26.90 -3.06 21.22
N GLU A 411 -28.13 -2.68 21.60
CA GLU A 411 -29.36 -3.39 21.21
C GLU A 411 -29.56 -3.33 19.69
N PHE A 412 -29.54 -2.12 19.12
CA PHE A 412 -29.67 -1.93 17.67
C PHE A 412 -28.52 -2.57 16.89
N CYS A 413 -27.30 -2.48 17.42
CA CYS A 413 -26.11 -3.04 16.81
C CYS A 413 -26.16 -4.58 16.75
N GLU A 414 -26.55 -5.23 17.84
CA GLU A 414 -26.67 -6.70 17.89
C GLU A 414 -27.80 -7.21 16.99
N GLU A 415 -28.93 -6.52 16.93
CA GLU A 415 -30.10 -6.92 16.14
C GLU A 415 -29.84 -6.80 14.62
N HIS A 416 -29.27 -5.68 14.17
CA HIS A 416 -29.17 -5.37 12.74
C HIS A 416 -27.73 -5.35 12.19
N PHE A 417 -26.73 -5.14 13.04
CA PHE A 417 -25.33 -4.89 12.66
C PHE A 417 -24.32 -5.85 13.27
N SER A 418 -24.71 -7.12 13.47
CA SER A 418 -23.82 -8.21 13.91
C SER A 418 -22.48 -8.26 13.16
N THR A 419 -22.45 -7.87 11.88
CA THR A 419 -21.20 -7.62 11.15
C THR A 419 -21.29 -6.39 10.23
N PHE A 420 -20.28 -5.52 10.29
CA PHE A 420 -20.07 -4.45 9.32
C PHE A 420 -19.34 -5.01 8.09
N TYR A 421 -20.03 -5.05 6.95
CA TYR A 421 -19.49 -5.58 5.70
C TYR A 421 -18.60 -4.56 4.98
N ALA A 422 -17.49 -5.04 4.42
CA ALA A 422 -16.64 -4.22 3.54
C ALA A 422 -17.34 -3.80 2.24
N ASP A 423 -18.39 -4.54 1.84
CA ASP A 423 -19.18 -4.30 0.63
C ASP A 423 -20.36 -3.31 0.87
N GLY A 424 -20.45 -2.69 2.05
CA GLY A 424 -21.50 -1.75 2.44
C GLY A 424 -22.75 -2.40 3.04
N LEU A 425 -23.80 -1.60 3.24
CA LEU A 425 -25.06 -2.00 3.88
C LEU A 425 -25.82 -3.08 3.09
N THR A 426 -26.40 -4.06 3.78
CA THR A 426 -27.45 -4.90 3.16
C THR A 426 -28.74 -4.10 2.95
N PRO A 427 -29.68 -4.56 2.10
CA PRO A 427 -30.98 -3.91 1.98
C PRO A 427 -31.75 -3.77 3.30
N ASP A 428 -31.67 -4.80 4.14
CA ASP A 428 -32.33 -4.81 5.46
C ASP A 428 -31.63 -3.84 6.41
N GLN A 429 -30.29 -3.82 6.45
CA GLN A 429 -29.51 -2.86 7.23
C GLN A 429 -29.76 -1.41 6.80
N ALA A 430 -29.88 -1.15 5.50
CA ALA A 430 -30.19 0.19 5.00
C ALA A 430 -31.58 0.66 5.42
N THR A 431 -32.55 -0.26 5.51
CA THR A 431 -33.91 0.04 5.99
C THR A 431 -33.92 0.27 7.50
N ALA A 432 -33.34 -0.65 8.27
CA ALA A 432 -33.21 -0.52 9.71
C ALA A 432 -32.48 0.76 10.13
N LEU A 433 -31.40 1.12 9.41
CA LEU A 433 -30.67 2.35 9.68
C LEU A 433 -31.50 3.61 9.43
N LYS A 434 -32.39 3.61 8.43
CA LYS A 434 -33.30 4.75 8.19
C LYS A 434 -34.25 4.95 9.35
N ASP A 435 -34.87 3.86 9.78
CA ASP A 435 -35.85 3.88 10.86
C ASP A 435 -35.18 4.29 12.18
N TRP A 436 -33.98 3.77 12.44
CA TRP A 436 -33.18 4.15 13.60
C TRP A 436 -32.72 5.61 13.56
N CYS A 437 -32.23 6.11 12.42
CA CYS A 437 -31.88 7.52 12.29
C CYS A 437 -33.08 8.44 12.51
N ALA A 438 -34.26 8.06 12.01
CA ALA A 438 -35.50 8.80 12.24
C ALA A 438 -35.89 8.79 13.73
N PHE A 439 -35.72 7.65 14.41
CA PHE A 439 -35.96 7.52 15.85
C PHE A 439 -35.01 8.37 16.69
N GLN A 440 -33.71 8.38 16.36
CA GLN A 440 -32.67 9.15 17.04
C GLN A 440 -32.68 10.64 16.68
N GLY A 441 -33.50 11.07 15.71
CA GLY A 441 -33.53 12.44 15.23
C GLY A 441 -32.25 12.88 14.50
N LEU A 442 -31.60 11.95 13.78
CA LEU A 442 -30.39 12.23 13.01
C LEU A 442 -30.74 12.73 11.60
N ASP A 443 -30.40 13.98 11.31
CA ASP A 443 -30.66 14.57 9.99
C ASP A 443 -29.66 14.13 8.90
N GLN A 444 -28.51 13.59 9.31
CA GLN A 444 -27.41 13.28 8.40
C GLN A 444 -26.74 11.95 8.73
N VAL A 445 -26.45 11.19 7.68
CA VAL A 445 -25.69 9.94 7.73
C VAL A 445 -24.38 10.13 6.96
N PRO A 446 -23.21 10.16 7.63
CA PRO A 446 -21.93 10.24 6.95
C PRO A 446 -21.62 8.91 6.26
N LEU A 447 -21.41 8.96 4.94
CA LEU A 447 -21.09 7.81 4.10
C LEU A 447 -19.66 7.88 3.59
N ALA A 448 -18.95 6.75 3.72
CA ALA A 448 -17.60 6.57 3.19
C ALA A 448 -17.64 6.51 1.66
N PRO A 449 -16.83 7.32 0.95
CA PRO A 449 -16.75 7.21 -0.49
C PRO A 449 -16.11 5.88 -0.87
N THR A 450 -16.76 5.15 -1.77
CA THR A 450 -16.19 3.95 -2.36
C THR A 450 -15.29 4.36 -3.52
N ILE A 451 -14.03 3.94 -3.49
CA ILE A 451 -13.12 4.10 -4.62
C ILE A 451 -13.18 2.82 -5.43
N SER A 452 -13.71 2.92 -6.66
CA SER A 452 -13.74 1.80 -7.60
C SER A 452 -12.32 1.31 -7.89
N PHE A 453 -11.93 0.16 -7.34
CA PHE A 453 -10.59 -0.39 -7.52
C PHE A 453 -10.46 -1.24 -8.80
N ALA A 454 -11.59 -1.61 -9.42
CA ALA A 454 -11.62 -2.45 -10.61
C ALA A 454 -10.73 -1.93 -11.75
N ASN A 455 -10.80 -0.63 -12.03
CA ASN A 455 -10.00 0.01 -13.08
C ASN A 455 -8.49 -0.08 -12.80
N TRP A 456 -8.07 0.00 -11.54
CA TRP A 456 -6.68 -0.17 -11.14
C TRP A 456 -6.22 -1.62 -11.27
N ILE A 457 -7.11 -2.59 -11.00
CA ILE A 457 -6.82 -4.00 -11.23
C ILE A 457 -6.55 -4.24 -12.72
N PHE A 458 -7.46 -3.80 -13.61
CA PHE A 458 -7.25 -3.90 -15.06
C PHE A 458 -5.96 -3.20 -15.51
N PHE A 459 -5.75 -1.96 -15.08
CA PHE A 459 -4.56 -1.19 -15.42
C PHE A 459 -3.27 -1.91 -14.99
N GLY A 460 -3.24 -2.47 -13.77
CA GLY A 460 -2.08 -3.20 -13.28
C GLY A 460 -1.78 -4.45 -14.09
N TYR A 461 -2.80 -5.19 -14.55
CA TYR A 461 -2.60 -6.31 -15.47
C TYR A 461 -2.02 -5.86 -16.82
N ILE A 462 -2.55 -4.80 -17.42
CA ILE A 462 -2.05 -4.24 -18.69
C ILE A 462 -0.59 -3.82 -18.52
N LEU A 463 -0.32 -3.01 -17.50
CA LEU A 463 1.01 -2.51 -17.19
C LEU A 463 1.97 -3.68 -17.08
N THR A 464 1.62 -4.71 -16.29
CA THR A 464 2.43 -5.93 -16.13
C THR A 464 2.71 -6.64 -17.45
N VAL A 465 1.75 -6.72 -18.37
CA VAL A 465 2.01 -7.35 -19.66
C VAL A 465 2.92 -6.47 -20.53
N LEU A 466 2.63 -5.17 -20.66
CA LEU A 466 3.34 -4.23 -21.53
C LEU A 466 4.82 -4.09 -21.17
N ILE A 467 5.13 -4.02 -19.88
CA ILE A 467 6.51 -3.85 -19.39
C ILE A 467 7.21 -5.20 -19.11
N ASN A 468 6.56 -6.31 -19.45
CA ASN A 468 7.01 -7.66 -19.12
C ASN A 468 7.26 -7.87 -17.60
N GLY A 469 6.48 -7.20 -16.75
CA GLY A 469 6.58 -7.25 -15.28
C GLY A 469 7.66 -6.35 -14.67
N HIS A 470 8.44 -5.64 -15.47
CA HIS A 470 9.49 -4.74 -15.04
C HIS A 470 9.08 -3.24 -14.99
N VAL A 471 8.02 -2.82 -14.24
CA VAL A 471 7.80 -1.36 -13.98
C VAL A 471 9.09 -0.77 -13.42
N LEU A 472 9.83 -1.58 -12.68
CA LEU A 472 11.02 -1.18 -11.96
C LEU A 472 12.32 -1.44 -12.73
N SER A 473 12.30 -1.83 -14.02
CA SER A 473 13.44 -1.64 -14.93
C SER A 473 13.33 -0.38 -15.78
N VAL A 474 12.29 0.43 -15.58
CA VAL A 474 12.17 1.76 -16.21
C VAL A 474 12.66 2.84 -15.24
N VAL A 475 12.62 2.56 -13.93
CA VAL A 475 13.14 3.42 -12.86
C VAL A 475 14.65 3.25 -12.66
N TYR A 476 15.25 2.25 -13.29
CA TYR A 476 16.69 1.94 -13.34
C TYR A 476 17.09 1.74 -14.78
#